data_AF-A0AAF3J3N7-F1
#
_entry.id   AF-A0AAF3J3N7-F1
#
_cell.length_a   1.000
_cell.length_b   1.000
_cell.length_c   1.000
_cell.angle_alpha   90.00
_cell.angle_beta   90.00
_cell.angle_gamma   90.00
#
_symmetry.space_group_name_H-M   'P 1'
#
loop_
_entity.id
_entity.type
_entity.pdbx_description
1 polymer ?
#
loop_
_entity_poly.entity_id
_entity_poly.type
_entity_poly.pdbx_seq_one_letter_code
_entity_poly.pdbx_strand_id
1 'polypeptide(L)'
;MKLANVCWEIVSSDEEDQASTSTISPSHRAPPKKPPNPSNEKESLQKYFYQPFAWKLLPKNNTCGPNVTTLIVVHSANQYSLYRKAIRETYGKKKYQEMFNYRLFFAEGKSENLTKEANLREEAAQYEDIIQADFLDSYRNLTIKYLMWMRYVRDFCPDTELVLKIDDDILVDIFWLFEEIRIKKISKERCFTCRLNQGNVIRDTTHKWYVSKDAMPEDAWNVYSSGIAVIQGKLSFSNEHSSILLPLYGYCTSLLTYKM
;
A
#
# COMPACT_ATOMS: atom_id res chain seq x y z
N MET A 1 18.77 17.93 32.06
CA MET A 1 19.47 16.82 31.39
C MET A 1 18.92 16.72 29.97
N LYS A 2 19.59 17.37 29.01
CA LYS A 2 19.19 17.40 27.59
C LYS A 2 19.55 16.05 26.99
N LEU A 3 18.58 15.26 26.54
CA LEU A 3 18.83 14.06 25.77
C LEU A 3 19.04 14.45 24.31
N ALA A 4 20.19 14.04 23.79
CA ALA A 4 20.72 14.41 22.50
C ALA A 4 19.85 13.89 21.35
N ASN A 5 19.62 14.77 20.37
CA ASN A 5 19.23 14.39 19.01
C ASN A 5 20.39 13.62 18.39
N VAL A 6 20.17 12.35 18.07
CA VAL A 6 21.07 11.58 17.21
C VAL A 6 20.24 11.09 16.03
N CYS A 7 20.10 11.95 15.02
CA CYS A 7 19.82 11.51 13.65
C CYS A 7 21.16 11.09 13.06
N TRP A 8 21.36 9.79 12.86
CA TRP A 8 22.45 9.34 12.00
C TRP A 8 22.07 9.57 10.54
N GLU A 9 23.03 10.10 9.79
CA GLU A 9 23.01 10.27 8.34
C GLU A 9 22.69 8.94 7.63
N ILE A 10 21.84 9.01 6.61
CA ILE A 10 21.77 7.98 5.57
C ILE A 10 22.29 8.61 4.29
N VAL A 11 23.42 8.09 3.83
CA VAL A 11 23.98 8.26 2.50
C VAL A 11 22.91 7.85 1.47
N SER A 12 22.44 8.79 0.64
CA SER A 12 21.83 8.43 -0.63
C SER A 12 22.96 8.13 -1.61
N SER A 13 23.01 6.91 -2.13
CA SER A 13 23.59 6.71 -3.45
C SER A 13 22.50 7.08 -4.44
N ASP A 14 22.39 8.37 -4.73
CA ASP A 14 21.66 8.84 -5.90
C ASP A 14 22.51 8.47 -7.13
N GLU A 15 22.32 7.26 -7.67
CA GLU A 15 22.64 7.03 -9.08
C GLU A 15 21.48 7.62 -9.89
N GLU A 16 21.70 8.84 -10.37
CA GLU A 16 20.99 9.39 -11.52
C GLU A 16 21.16 8.43 -12.69
N ASP A 17 20.10 7.75 -13.10
CA ASP A 17 20.03 7.10 -14.41
C ASP A 17 20.04 8.18 -15.50
N GLN A 18 21.24 8.64 -15.87
CA GLN A 18 21.50 9.22 -17.17
C GLN A 18 21.44 8.10 -18.21
N ALA A 19 20.24 7.74 -18.62
CA ALA A 19 20.06 6.86 -19.78
C ALA A 19 20.41 7.63 -21.06
N SER A 20 21.50 7.18 -21.67
CA SER A 20 22.06 7.58 -22.95
C SER A 20 21.04 7.52 -24.10
N THR A 21 21.17 8.50 -24.98
CA THR A 21 20.47 8.63 -26.25
C THR A 21 20.66 7.41 -27.14
N SER A 22 19.59 6.64 -27.35
CA SER A 22 19.44 5.79 -28.54
C SER A 22 18.11 6.11 -29.21
N THR A 23 18.21 6.60 -30.44
CA THR A 23 17.12 6.93 -31.35
C THR A 23 16.29 5.69 -31.67
N ILE A 24 15.09 5.62 -31.12
CA ILE A 24 14.02 4.72 -31.57
C ILE A 24 12.85 5.60 -32.02
N SER A 25 12.43 5.38 -33.26
CA SER A 25 11.38 6.11 -33.98
C SER A 25 10.06 6.21 -33.20
N PRO A 26 9.29 7.31 -33.36
CA PRO A 26 8.09 7.55 -32.55
C PRO A 26 6.93 6.65 -33.00
N SER A 27 6.67 5.60 -32.23
CA SER A 27 5.36 4.95 -32.21
C SER A 27 4.38 5.94 -31.56
N HIS A 28 3.33 6.31 -32.30
CA HIS A 28 2.26 7.20 -31.86
C HIS A 28 1.57 6.65 -30.60
N ARG A 29 2.09 7.02 -29.42
CA ARG A 29 1.41 6.84 -28.16
C ARG A 29 0.31 7.90 -28.08
N ALA A 30 -0.94 7.45 -28.12
CA ALA A 30 -2.08 8.33 -27.90
C ALA A 30 -1.89 9.12 -26.59
N PRO A 31 -2.26 10.42 -26.56
CA PRO A 31 -2.14 11.21 -25.34
C PRO A 31 -2.89 10.53 -24.19
N PRO A 32 -2.37 10.57 -22.95
CA PRO A 32 -3.08 10.04 -21.80
C PRO A 32 -4.47 10.67 -21.74
N LYS A 33 -5.51 9.83 -21.62
CA LYS A 33 -6.89 10.29 -21.52
C LYS A 33 -7.00 11.31 -20.38
N LYS A 34 -7.69 12.43 -20.65
CA LYS A 34 -7.94 13.49 -19.66
C LYS A 34 -8.50 12.86 -18.38
N PRO A 35 -7.94 13.19 -17.19
CA PRO A 35 -8.44 12.63 -15.95
C PRO A 35 -9.92 12.99 -15.74
N PRO A 36 -10.70 12.11 -15.09
CA PRO A 36 -12.10 12.37 -14.78
C PRO A 36 -12.25 13.59 -13.85
N ASN A 37 -13.44 14.19 -13.85
CA ASN A 37 -13.76 15.39 -13.07
C ASN A 37 -13.68 15.12 -11.55
N PRO A 38 -13.00 15.95 -10.74
CA PRO A 38 -12.85 15.74 -9.29
C PRO A 38 -14.15 15.66 -8.47
N SER A 39 -15.26 16.22 -8.94
CA SER A 39 -16.58 16.01 -8.33
C SER A 39 -16.97 14.53 -8.32
N ASN A 40 -16.68 13.83 -9.41
CA ASN A 40 -16.99 12.42 -9.58
C ASN A 40 -16.06 11.54 -8.73
N GLU A 41 -14.83 11.98 -8.44
CA GLU A 41 -13.89 11.24 -7.57
C GLU A 41 -14.35 11.23 -6.11
N LYS A 42 -14.79 12.37 -5.57
CA LYS A 42 -15.30 12.45 -4.18
C LYS A 42 -16.56 11.60 -3.98
N GLU A 43 -17.52 11.68 -4.91
CA GLU A 43 -18.72 10.82 -4.89
C GLU A 43 -18.34 9.33 -5.02
N SER A 44 -17.34 9.01 -5.83
CA SER A 44 -16.89 7.63 -6.02
C SER A 44 -16.25 7.04 -4.76
N LEU A 45 -15.48 7.82 -4.00
CA LEU A 45 -14.84 7.37 -2.76
C LEU A 45 -15.84 7.24 -1.62
N GLN A 46 -16.81 8.15 -1.51
CA GLN A 46 -17.90 8.05 -0.51
C GLN A 46 -18.63 6.71 -0.59
N LYS A 47 -18.89 6.21 -1.79
CA LYS A 47 -19.48 4.87 -1.98
C LYS A 47 -18.68 3.79 -1.24
N TYR A 48 -17.36 3.78 -1.37
CA TYR A 48 -16.49 2.77 -0.75
C TYR A 48 -16.30 2.94 0.76
N PHE A 49 -16.61 4.12 1.29
CA PHE A 49 -16.63 4.35 2.74
C PHE A 49 -17.83 3.72 3.41
N TYR A 50 -19.02 3.83 2.80
CA TYR A 50 -20.27 3.43 3.42
C TYR A 50 -20.79 2.06 2.96
N GLN A 51 -20.38 1.59 1.79
CA GLN A 51 -20.86 0.31 1.23
C GLN A 51 -19.82 -0.79 1.38
N PRO A 52 -20.24 -2.05 1.61
CA PRO A 52 -19.33 -3.19 1.59
C PRO A 52 -18.75 -3.38 0.19
N PHE A 53 -17.50 -3.85 0.14
CA PHE A 53 -16.88 -4.25 -1.11
C PHE A 53 -17.50 -5.55 -1.62
N ALA A 54 -17.79 -5.60 -2.93
CA ALA A 54 -18.09 -6.86 -3.58
C ALA A 54 -16.79 -7.64 -3.80
N TRP A 55 -16.62 -8.73 -3.05
CA TRP A 55 -15.42 -9.57 -3.12
C TRP A 55 -15.44 -10.48 -4.35
N LYS A 56 -14.31 -10.58 -5.06
CA LYS A 56 -14.12 -11.48 -6.21
C LYS A 56 -13.32 -12.72 -5.84
N LEU A 57 -12.22 -12.53 -5.11
CA LEU A 57 -11.36 -13.59 -4.62
C LEU A 57 -11.09 -13.32 -3.15
N LEU A 58 -11.32 -14.32 -2.31
CA LEU A 58 -10.95 -14.35 -0.92
C LEU A 58 -10.26 -15.68 -0.62
N PRO A 59 -9.31 -15.71 0.33
CA PRO A 59 -8.81 -16.96 0.87
C PRO A 59 -9.96 -17.80 1.44
N LYS A 60 -10.01 -19.09 1.13
CA LYS A 60 -11.13 -19.99 1.46
C LYS A 60 -11.31 -20.19 2.97
N ASN A 61 -10.22 -20.29 3.72
CA ASN A 61 -10.25 -20.68 5.14
C ASN A 61 -10.26 -19.50 6.12
N ASN A 62 -10.63 -18.29 5.69
CA ASN A 62 -10.63 -17.07 6.50
C ASN A 62 -9.35 -16.92 7.37
N THR A 63 -8.20 -16.99 6.69
CA THR A 63 -6.92 -17.50 7.20
C THR A 63 -6.02 -16.46 7.86
N CYS A 64 -6.57 -15.39 8.42
CA CYS A 64 -5.77 -14.58 9.33
C CYS A 64 -5.20 -15.45 10.46
N GLY A 65 -5.90 -16.53 10.84
CA GLY A 65 -5.39 -17.57 11.72
C GLY A 65 -5.51 -17.16 13.20
N PRO A 66 -5.65 -18.13 14.11
CA PRO A 66 -5.77 -17.83 15.52
C PRO A 66 -4.49 -17.18 16.04
N ASN A 67 -4.61 -16.10 16.81
CA ASN A 67 -3.51 -15.38 17.45
C ASN A 67 -2.53 -14.62 16.52
N VAL A 68 -2.88 -14.41 15.25
CA VAL A 68 -2.09 -13.52 14.39
C VAL A 68 -2.42 -12.08 14.73
N THR A 69 -1.41 -11.36 15.21
CA THR A 69 -1.55 -9.97 15.66
C THR A 69 -1.00 -8.97 14.63
N THR A 70 -0.28 -9.44 13.61
CA THR A 70 0.32 -8.60 12.58
C THR A 70 -0.05 -9.08 11.18
N LEU A 71 -0.42 -8.16 10.29
CA LEU A 71 -0.61 -8.45 8.88
C LEU A 71 0.37 -7.63 8.03
N ILE A 72 0.86 -8.22 6.95
CA ILE A 72 1.53 -7.52 5.87
C ILE A 72 0.60 -7.55 4.66
N VAL A 73 0.20 -6.38 4.20
CA VAL A 73 -0.67 -6.23 3.02
C VAL A 73 0.13 -5.57 1.91
N VAL A 74 0.37 -6.33 0.85
CA VAL A 74 1.10 -5.88 -0.32
C VAL A 74 0.09 -5.36 -1.35
N HIS A 75 0.20 -4.09 -1.74
CA HIS A 75 -0.49 -3.56 -2.92
C HIS A 75 0.21 -4.11 -4.16
N SER A 76 -0.46 -4.98 -4.89
CA SER A 76 0.04 -5.53 -6.15
C SER A 76 -0.98 -5.29 -7.27
N ALA A 77 -0.70 -5.76 -8.48
CA ALA A 77 -1.64 -5.72 -9.58
C ALA A 77 -1.61 -7.03 -10.36
N ASN A 78 -2.68 -7.33 -11.09
CA ASN A 78 -2.90 -8.65 -11.68
C ASN A 78 -1.74 -9.13 -12.58
N GLN A 79 -1.03 -8.21 -13.25
CA GLN A 79 0.13 -8.53 -14.09
C GLN A 79 1.43 -8.85 -13.34
N TYR A 80 1.53 -8.56 -12.05
CA TYR A 80 2.77 -8.59 -11.28
C TYR A 80 2.97 -9.91 -10.52
N SER A 81 2.62 -11.03 -11.15
CA SER A 81 2.80 -12.36 -10.57
C SER A 81 4.26 -12.67 -10.21
N LEU A 82 5.23 -12.15 -10.98
CA LEU A 82 6.65 -12.30 -10.68
C LEU A 82 7.08 -11.54 -9.41
N TYR A 83 6.54 -10.34 -9.17
CA TYR A 83 6.80 -9.60 -7.92
C TYR A 83 6.19 -10.31 -6.72
N ARG A 84 4.93 -10.77 -6.83
CA ARG A 84 4.30 -11.58 -5.79
C ARG A 84 5.10 -12.86 -5.50
N LYS A 85 5.58 -13.54 -6.54
CA LYS A 85 6.47 -14.72 -6.40
C LYS A 85 7.77 -14.36 -5.66
N ALA A 86 8.45 -13.30 -6.06
CA ALA A 86 9.69 -12.85 -5.40
C ALA A 86 9.46 -12.52 -3.91
N ILE A 87 8.34 -11.86 -3.59
CA ILE A 87 7.93 -11.60 -2.21
C ILE A 87 7.71 -12.90 -1.45
N ARG A 88 6.95 -13.86 -1.99
CA ARG A 88 6.74 -15.20 -1.38
C ARG A 88 8.05 -15.95 -1.14
N GLU A 89 9.03 -15.78 -2.02
CA GLU A 89 10.35 -16.42 -1.91
C GLU A 89 11.34 -15.69 -0.97
N THR A 90 11.00 -14.47 -0.55
CA THR A 90 11.81 -13.65 0.35
C THR A 90 11.14 -13.52 1.72
N TYR A 91 10.61 -12.35 2.06
CA TYR A 91 9.95 -12.09 3.36
C TYR A 91 8.55 -12.70 3.44
N GLY A 92 7.96 -13.15 2.33
CA GLY A 92 6.68 -13.86 2.34
C GLY A 92 6.80 -15.36 2.69
N LYS A 93 8.00 -15.89 2.92
CA LYS A 93 8.19 -17.31 3.27
C LYS A 93 7.42 -17.68 4.55
N LYS A 94 6.75 -18.83 4.52
CA LYS A 94 5.97 -19.37 5.66
C LYS A 94 6.77 -19.43 6.95
N LYS A 95 8.06 -19.82 6.90
CA LYS A 95 8.94 -19.84 8.08
C LYS A 95 9.10 -18.47 8.76
N TYR A 96 9.08 -17.36 8.02
CA TYR A 96 9.22 -16.02 8.58
C TYR A 96 7.88 -15.49 9.09
N GLN A 97 6.79 -15.79 8.38
CA GLN A 97 5.43 -15.57 8.87
C GLN A 97 5.20 -16.23 10.23
N GLU A 98 5.63 -17.48 10.40
CA GLU A 98 5.54 -18.21 11.67
C GLU A 98 6.49 -17.64 12.74
N MET A 99 7.74 -17.36 12.39
CA MET A 99 8.75 -16.83 13.31
C MET A 99 8.36 -15.49 13.93
N PHE A 100 7.79 -14.58 13.13
CA PHE A 100 7.42 -13.24 13.56
C PHE A 100 5.92 -13.04 13.79
N ASN A 101 5.14 -14.12 13.71
CA ASN A 101 3.69 -14.14 13.91
C ASN A 101 2.93 -13.08 13.07
N TYR A 102 3.20 -13.08 11.76
CA TYR A 102 2.41 -12.29 10.81
C TYR A 102 1.85 -13.16 9.68
N ARG A 103 0.83 -12.63 9.00
CA ARG A 103 0.33 -13.18 7.74
C ARG A 103 0.51 -12.18 6.61
N LEU A 104 0.81 -12.69 5.42
CA LEU A 104 0.96 -11.88 4.22
C LEU A 104 -0.26 -12.04 3.31
N PHE A 105 -0.78 -10.92 2.80
CA PHE A 105 -1.81 -10.88 1.76
C PHE A 105 -1.41 -9.94 0.62
N PHE A 106 -1.80 -10.28 -0.60
CA PHE A 106 -1.74 -9.42 -1.77
C PHE A 106 -3.12 -8.82 -2.05
N ALA A 107 -3.20 -7.49 -2.08
CA ALA A 107 -4.41 -6.73 -2.32
C ALA A 107 -4.54 -6.32 -3.79
N GLU A 108 -5.63 -6.76 -4.43
CA GLU A 108 -5.86 -6.66 -5.87
C GLU A 108 -7.22 -6.01 -6.17
N GLY A 109 -7.27 -5.21 -7.25
CA GLY A 109 -8.53 -4.88 -7.92
C GLY A 109 -8.78 -5.84 -9.10
N LYS A 110 -9.90 -5.65 -9.81
CA LYS A 110 -10.13 -6.34 -11.08
C LYS A 110 -9.35 -5.72 -12.23
N SER A 111 -8.94 -6.56 -13.16
CA SER A 111 -8.41 -6.16 -14.47
C SER A 111 -9.48 -6.30 -15.56
N GLU A 112 -9.47 -5.41 -16.55
CA GLU A 112 -10.28 -5.58 -17.78
C GLU A 112 -9.73 -6.69 -18.68
N ASN A 113 -8.45 -7.01 -18.56
CA ASN A 113 -7.83 -8.11 -19.28
C ASN A 113 -8.21 -9.44 -18.61
N LEU A 114 -9.05 -10.22 -19.29
CA LEU A 114 -9.58 -11.50 -18.81
C LEU A 114 -8.51 -12.57 -18.61
N THR A 115 -7.43 -12.55 -19.41
CA THR A 115 -6.30 -13.47 -19.24
C THR A 115 -5.58 -13.19 -17.92
N LYS A 116 -5.35 -11.92 -17.58
CA LYS A 116 -4.75 -11.54 -16.29
C LYS A 116 -5.64 -11.93 -15.10
N GLU A 117 -6.95 -11.73 -15.21
CA GLU A 117 -7.92 -12.17 -14.21
C GLU A 117 -7.93 -13.70 -14.01
N ALA A 118 -7.85 -14.46 -15.11
CA ALA A 118 -7.79 -15.92 -15.06
C ALA A 118 -6.52 -16.40 -14.38
N ASN A 119 -5.36 -15.86 -14.75
CA ASN A 119 -4.08 -16.19 -14.13
C ASN A 119 -4.06 -15.85 -12.64
N LEU A 120 -4.62 -14.69 -12.24
CA LEU A 120 -4.72 -14.32 -10.83
C LEU A 120 -5.62 -15.29 -10.05
N ARG A 121 -6.72 -15.77 -10.66
CA ARG A 121 -7.60 -16.76 -10.05
C ARG A 121 -6.90 -18.10 -9.81
N GLU A 122 -6.11 -18.57 -10.77
CA GLU A 122 -5.29 -19.78 -10.63
C GLU A 122 -4.27 -19.62 -9.51
N GLU A 123 -3.56 -18.49 -9.48
CA GLU A 123 -2.61 -18.15 -8.42
C GLU A 123 -3.30 -18.08 -7.05
N ALA A 124 -4.46 -17.44 -6.94
CA ALA A 124 -5.21 -17.32 -5.70
C ALA A 124 -5.64 -18.70 -5.17
N ALA A 125 -6.05 -19.61 -6.05
CA ALA A 125 -6.40 -20.98 -5.69
C ALA A 125 -5.20 -21.80 -5.20
N GLN A 126 -3.99 -21.45 -5.63
CA GLN A 126 -2.76 -22.14 -5.24
C GLN A 126 -2.21 -21.63 -3.90
N TYR A 127 -2.18 -20.31 -3.68
CA TYR A 127 -1.45 -19.71 -2.57
C TYR A 127 -2.33 -19.24 -1.41
N GLU A 128 -3.64 -19.04 -1.62
CA GLU A 128 -4.61 -18.63 -0.58
C GLU A 128 -4.17 -17.35 0.18
N ASP A 129 -3.50 -16.44 -0.53
CA ASP A 129 -2.94 -15.19 -0.01
C ASP A 129 -3.36 -13.95 -0.83
N ILE A 130 -4.35 -14.08 -1.72
CA ILE A 130 -4.86 -12.98 -2.55
C ILE A 130 -6.25 -12.54 -2.05
N ILE A 131 -6.41 -11.24 -1.82
CA ILE A 131 -7.70 -10.58 -1.60
C ILE A 131 -8.01 -9.67 -2.78
N GLN A 132 -9.14 -9.91 -3.43
CA GLN A 132 -9.57 -9.16 -4.61
C GLN A 132 -11.00 -8.66 -4.46
N ALA A 133 -11.24 -7.38 -4.77
CA ALA A 133 -12.59 -6.81 -4.85
C ALA A 133 -12.94 -6.28 -6.24
N ASP A 134 -14.23 -6.07 -6.49
CA ASP A 134 -14.78 -5.66 -7.79
C ASP A 134 -14.69 -4.15 -8.03
N PHE A 135 -13.46 -3.62 -8.09
CA PHE A 135 -13.16 -2.27 -8.58
C PHE A 135 -12.03 -2.34 -9.60
N LEU A 136 -12.05 -1.48 -10.62
CA LEU A 136 -10.99 -1.45 -11.63
C LEU A 136 -9.65 -1.11 -10.98
N ASP A 137 -8.66 -1.98 -11.11
CA ASP A 137 -7.33 -1.75 -10.60
C ASP A 137 -6.59 -0.73 -11.47
N SER A 138 -6.26 0.41 -10.89
CA SER A 138 -5.51 1.46 -11.54
C SER A 138 -4.78 2.31 -10.51
N TYR A 139 -3.75 3.03 -10.94
CA TYR A 139 -3.00 3.95 -10.07
C TYR A 139 -3.91 5.00 -9.41
N ARG A 140 -4.95 5.47 -10.11
CA ARG A 140 -5.93 6.43 -9.57
C ARG A 140 -6.85 5.80 -8.51
N ASN A 141 -7.01 4.48 -8.53
CA ASN A 141 -7.87 3.74 -7.60
C ASN A 141 -7.09 3.10 -6.44
N LEU A 142 -5.83 3.48 -6.21
CA LEU A 142 -5.05 2.98 -5.06
C LEU A 142 -5.72 3.30 -3.73
N THR A 143 -6.40 4.45 -3.59
CA THR A 143 -7.19 4.78 -2.40
C THR A 143 -8.32 3.77 -2.19
N ILE A 144 -9.04 3.38 -3.26
CA ILE A 144 -10.11 2.37 -3.18
C ILE A 144 -9.52 1.02 -2.75
N LYS A 145 -8.38 0.63 -3.33
CA LYS A 145 -7.63 -0.56 -2.91
C LYS A 145 -7.25 -0.50 -1.43
N TYR A 146 -6.83 0.68 -0.97
CA TYR A 146 -6.49 0.90 0.42
C TYR A 146 -7.67 0.66 1.36
N LEU A 147 -8.79 1.30 1.07
CA LEU A 147 -10.04 1.12 1.82
C LEU A 147 -10.54 -0.33 1.77
N MET A 148 -10.35 -1.00 0.63
CA MET A 148 -10.72 -2.40 0.44
C MET A 148 -10.01 -3.31 1.43
N TRP A 149 -8.67 -3.29 1.49
CA TRP A 149 -7.98 -4.19 2.39
C TRP A 149 -8.17 -3.79 3.86
N MET A 150 -8.33 -2.50 4.16
CA MET A 150 -8.67 -2.05 5.52
C MET A 150 -10.00 -2.64 5.99
N ARG A 151 -11.01 -2.64 5.10
CA ARG A 151 -12.31 -3.28 5.34
C ARG A 151 -12.12 -4.80 5.51
N TYR A 152 -11.30 -5.44 4.69
CA TYR A 152 -11.00 -6.87 4.82
C TYR A 152 -10.41 -7.20 6.20
N VAL A 153 -9.35 -6.49 6.61
CA VAL A 153 -8.71 -6.70 7.93
C VAL A 153 -9.72 -6.54 9.06
N ARG A 154 -10.56 -5.51 9.00
CA ARG A 154 -11.59 -5.30 10.01
C ARG A 154 -12.60 -6.44 10.08
N ASP A 155 -13.13 -6.85 8.94
CA ASP A 155 -14.29 -7.76 8.88
C ASP A 155 -13.86 -9.23 9.07
N PHE A 156 -12.62 -9.57 8.68
CA PHE A 156 -12.13 -10.95 8.64
C PHE A 156 -10.99 -11.25 9.61
N CYS A 157 -10.34 -10.23 10.19
CA CYS A 157 -9.12 -10.39 11.01
C CYS A 157 -9.15 -9.53 12.30
N PRO A 158 -10.17 -9.71 13.17
CA PRO A 158 -10.44 -8.82 14.31
C PRO A 158 -9.33 -8.77 15.38
N ASP A 159 -8.50 -9.81 15.44
CA ASP A 159 -7.36 -9.92 16.37
C ASP A 159 -6.10 -9.18 15.89
N THR A 160 -6.13 -8.64 14.67
CA THR A 160 -5.02 -7.86 14.13
C THR A 160 -4.83 -6.60 14.98
N GLU A 161 -3.60 -6.38 15.44
CA GLU A 161 -3.19 -5.20 16.18
C GLU A 161 -2.35 -4.28 15.30
N LEU A 162 -1.58 -4.86 14.37
CA LEU A 162 -0.64 -4.11 13.52
C LEU A 162 -0.80 -4.51 12.05
N VAL A 163 -0.79 -3.53 11.15
CA VAL A 163 -0.71 -3.78 9.71
C VAL A 163 0.46 -3.03 9.12
N LEU A 164 1.30 -3.73 8.36
CA LEU A 164 2.25 -3.13 7.43
C LEU A 164 1.65 -3.16 6.02
N LYS A 165 1.28 -2.00 5.49
CA LYS A 165 1.03 -1.84 4.06
C LYS A 165 2.36 -1.65 3.34
N ILE A 166 2.54 -2.32 2.20
CA ILE A 166 3.71 -2.13 1.33
C ILE A 166 3.34 -2.25 -0.14
N ASP A 167 4.13 -1.67 -1.05
CA ASP A 167 4.02 -1.93 -2.50
C ASP A 167 4.74 -3.22 -2.91
N ASP A 168 4.35 -3.81 -4.04
CA ASP A 168 4.92 -5.05 -4.54
C ASP A 168 6.31 -4.91 -5.19
N ASP A 169 6.77 -3.70 -5.42
CA ASP A 169 8.11 -3.36 -5.89
C ASP A 169 9.09 -3.07 -4.74
N ILE A 170 8.79 -3.53 -3.51
CA ILE A 170 9.59 -3.25 -2.32
C ILE A 170 10.04 -4.52 -1.59
N LEU A 171 11.33 -4.54 -1.22
CA LEU A 171 11.93 -5.49 -0.29
C LEU A 171 12.06 -4.89 1.11
N VAL A 172 11.76 -5.73 2.10
CA VAL A 172 11.85 -5.40 3.53
C VAL A 172 12.82 -6.35 4.20
N ASP A 173 13.73 -5.80 4.99
CA ASP A 173 14.43 -6.58 6.00
C ASP A 173 13.48 -6.86 7.16
N ILE A 174 12.86 -8.05 7.10
CA ILE A 174 11.86 -8.47 8.09
C ILE A 174 12.46 -8.66 9.48
N PHE A 175 13.75 -9.00 9.59
CA PHE A 175 14.42 -9.21 10.87
C PHE A 175 14.64 -7.87 11.56
N TRP A 176 15.21 -6.91 10.84
CA TRP A 176 15.41 -5.56 11.36
C TRP A 176 14.08 -4.90 11.71
N LEU A 177 13.07 -5.02 10.84
CA LEU A 177 11.76 -4.41 11.08
C LEU A 177 11.11 -4.88 12.38
N PHE A 178 11.01 -6.20 12.61
CA PHE A 178 10.36 -6.73 13.80
C PHE A 178 11.17 -6.46 15.07
N GLU A 179 12.50 -6.41 14.96
CA GLU A 179 13.35 -5.99 16.06
C GLU A 179 13.12 -4.51 16.43
N GLU A 180 12.98 -3.63 15.45
CA GLU A 180 12.67 -2.21 15.68
C GLU A 180 11.28 -2.01 16.30
N ILE A 181 10.26 -2.72 15.80
CA ILE A 181 8.90 -2.69 16.37
C ILE A 181 8.96 -3.04 17.87
N ARG A 182 9.76 -4.07 18.21
CA ARG A 182 9.95 -4.55 19.59
C ARG A 182 10.71 -3.55 20.44
N ILE A 183 11.87 -3.07 19.99
CA ILE A 183 12.75 -2.15 20.74
C ILE A 183 12.07 -0.80 20.97
N LYS A 184 11.47 -0.23 19.93
CA LYS A 184 10.83 1.09 20.00
C LYS A 184 9.49 1.08 20.72
N LYS A 185 8.97 -0.10 21.08
CA LYS A 185 7.66 -0.28 21.73
C LYS A 185 6.56 0.48 20.98
N ILE A 186 6.56 0.32 19.65
CA ILE A 186 5.58 0.98 18.79
C ILE A 186 4.17 0.63 19.30
N SER A 187 3.34 1.66 19.54
CA SER A 187 1.97 1.43 19.99
C SER A 187 1.23 0.63 18.94
N LYS A 188 0.77 -0.57 19.30
CA LYS A 188 -0.06 -1.37 18.40
C LYS A 188 -1.49 -0.83 18.30
N GLU A 189 -1.90 0.06 19.20
CA GLU A 189 -3.24 0.65 19.17
C GLU A 189 -3.27 1.95 18.34
N ARG A 190 -2.32 2.86 18.60
CA ARG A 190 -2.24 4.22 18.05
C ARG A 190 -0.89 4.46 17.38
N CYS A 191 -0.69 3.85 16.22
CA CYS A 191 0.50 4.07 15.40
C CYS A 191 0.12 4.35 13.95
N PHE A 192 0.85 5.30 13.37
CA PHE A 192 0.91 5.52 11.94
C PHE A 192 2.34 5.94 11.60
N THR A 193 3.12 5.02 11.04
CA THR A 193 4.56 5.20 10.82
C THR A 193 4.89 5.00 9.35
N CYS A 194 5.56 6.00 8.76
CA CYS A 194 5.95 5.98 7.36
C CYS A 194 7.10 6.97 7.08
N ARG A 195 7.65 6.92 5.87
CA ARG A 195 8.48 8.03 5.36
C ARG A 195 7.56 9.23 5.05
N LEU A 196 7.86 10.37 5.67
CA LEU A 196 7.15 11.62 5.40
C LEU A 196 7.69 12.28 4.14
N ASN A 197 6.78 12.82 3.34
CA ASN A 197 7.04 13.61 2.15
C ASN A 197 6.32 14.97 2.27
N GLN A 198 6.84 15.94 1.54
CA GLN A 198 6.23 17.24 1.31
C GLN A 198 6.68 17.73 -0.07
N GLY A 199 5.81 18.46 -0.77
CA GLY A 199 6.15 18.95 -2.10
C GLY A 199 5.01 19.70 -2.76
N ASN A 200 5.28 20.20 -3.97
CA ASN A 200 4.30 20.94 -4.75
C ASN A 200 3.33 20.01 -5.48
N VAL A 201 2.10 20.47 -5.66
CA VAL A 201 1.10 19.79 -6.47
C VAL A 201 1.51 19.88 -7.93
N ILE A 202 1.62 18.73 -8.61
CA ILE A 202 2.09 18.69 -9.99
C ILE A 202 0.94 19.09 -10.93
N ARG A 203 1.14 20.19 -11.67
CA ARG A 203 0.15 20.77 -12.58
C ARG A 203 0.37 20.45 -14.05
N ASP A 204 1.43 19.74 -14.39
CA ASP A 204 1.67 19.24 -15.74
C ASP A 204 0.73 18.08 -16.06
N THR A 205 -0.20 18.29 -17.00
CA THR A 205 -1.21 17.31 -17.42
C THR A 205 -0.64 16.02 -18.01
N THR A 206 0.61 16.03 -18.44
CA THR A 206 1.29 14.85 -18.98
C THR A 206 1.93 13.99 -17.90
N HIS A 207 2.10 14.56 -16.70
CA HIS A 207 2.76 13.88 -15.60
C HIS A 207 1.82 12.86 -14.92
N LYS A 208 2.34 11.68 -14.57
CA LYS A 208 1.56 10.60 -13.93
C LYS A 208 0.85 11.03 -12.63
N TRP A 209 1.40 12.02 -11.94
CA TRP A 209 0.91 12.57 -10.67
C TRP A 209 0.19 13.91 -10.82
N TYR A 210 -0.28 14.24 -12.01
CA TYR A 210 -1.06 15.45 -12.25
C TYR A 210 -2.31 15.53 -11.35
N VAL A 211 -2.55 16.71 -10.79
CA VAL A 211 -3.77 17.07 -10.05
C VAL A 211 -4.27 18.44 -10.51
N SER A 212 -5.54 18.52 -10.88
CA SER A 212 -6.16 19.77 -11.34
C SER A 212 -6.41 20.75 -10.19
N LYS A 213 -6.54 22.04 -10.51
CA LYS A 213 -6.91 23.09 -9.53
C LYS A 213 -8.31 22.87 -8.94
N ASP A 214 -9.23 22.30 -9.72
CA ASP A 214 -10.58 21.97 -9.23
C ASP A 214 -10.54 20.85 -8.19
N ALA A 215 -9.60 19.91 -8.31
CA ALA A 215 -9.42 18.80 -7.36
C ALA A 215 -8.75 19.28 -6.06
N MET A 216 -7.71 20.08 -6.22
CA MET A 216 -6.91 20.65 -5.13
C MET A 216 -6.48 22.08 -5.49
N PRO A 217 -7.13 23.10 -4.92
CA PRO A 217 -6.81 24.50 -5.19
C PRO A 217 -5.38 24.89 -4.76
N GLU A 218 -4.88 24.29 -3.68
CA GLU A 218 -3.57 24.57 -3.09
C GLU A 218 -2.43 24.09 -3.99
N ASP A 219 -1.32 24.82 -4.03
CA ASP A 219 -0.16 24.48 -4.87
C ASP A 219 0.88 23.60 -4.17
N ALA A 220 0.67 23.27 -2.90
CA ALA A 220 1.52 22.39 -2.14
C ALA A 220 0.70 21.38 -1.34
N TRP A 221 1.25 20.18 -1.21
CA TRP A 221 0.73 19.16 -0.31
C TRP A 221 1.06 19.53 1.14
N ASN A 222 0.10 19.29 2.04
CA ASN A 222 0.43 19.12 3.46
C ASN A 222 1.39 17.94 3.62
N VAL A 223 2.13 17.86 4.72
CA VAL A 223 2.99 16.70 5.01
C VAL A 223 2.17 15.42 4.93
N TYR A 224 2.66 14.44 4.19
CA TYR A 224 1.94 13.20 3.89
C TYR A 224 2.90 12.00 3.89
N SER A 225 2.33 10.79 3.98
CA SER A 225 3.09 9.55 3.83
C SER A 225 3.52 9.35 2.38
N SER A 226 4.76 8.90 2.14
CA SER A 226 5.20 8.49 0.80
C SER A 226 4.34 7.37 0.19
N GLY A 227 3.62 6.62 1.03
CA GLY A 227 2.76 5.52 0.64
C GLY A 227 3.49 4.21 0.36
N ILE A 228 4.82 4.23 0.21
CA ILE A 228 5.65 3.05 -0.14
C ILE A 228 5.51 1.94 0.91
N ALA A 229 5.69 2.31 2.18
CA ALA A 229 5.52 1.44 3.33
C ALA A 229 4.92 2.23 4.50
N VAL A 230 3.89 1.65 5.12
CA VAL A 230 3.14 2.28 6.20
C VAL A 230 2.80 1.24 7.26
N ILE A 231 3.23 1.48 8.50
CA ILE A 231 2.82 0.69 9.66
C ILE A 231 1.66 1.39 10.35
N GLN A 232 0.61 0.65 10.65
CA GLN A 232 -0.62 1.15 11.26
C GLN A 232 -1.04 0.28 12.42
N GLY A 233 -1.43 0.93 13.52
CA GLY A 233 -2.05 0.28 14.67
C GLY A 233 -3.56 0.08 14.50
N LYS A 234 -4.14 -0.73 15.40
CA LYS A 234 -5.52 -1.23 15.39
C LYS A 234 -6.58 -0.18 15.13
N LEU A 235 -6.47 0.99 15.75
CA LEU A 235 -7.51 2.02 15.60
C LEU A 235 -7.67 2.49 14.16
N SER A 236 -6.61 2.43 13.35
CA SER A 236 -6.64 2.87 11.94
C SER A 236 -7.66 2.10 11.11
N PHE A 237 -7.91 0.83 11.43
CA PHE A 237 -8.81 -0.08 10.70
C PHE A 237 -9.98 -0.58 11.55
N SER A 238 -10.19 0.00 12.74
CA SER A 238 -11.30 -0.35 13.62
C SER A 238 -12.60 0.40 13.27
N ASN A 239 -13.75 -0.07 13.77
CA ASN A 239 -15.04 0.62 13.63
C ASN A 239 -15.13 1.93 14.44
N GLU A 240 -14.25 2.14 15.43
CA GLU A 240 -14.32 3.26 16.36
C GLU A 240 -13.80 4.57 15.76
N HIS A 241 -13.00 4.48 14.68
CA HIS A 241 -12.61 5.62 13.87
C HIS A 241 -13.26 5.52 12.48
N SER A 242 -14.56 5.82 12.42
CA SER A 242 -15.26 6.22 11.20
C SER A 242 -14.68 7.49 10.54
N SER A 243 -13.66 8.09 11.15
CA SER A 243 -12.86 9.18 10.61
C SER A 243 -11.67 8.65 9.80
N ILE A 244 -11.94 8.00 8.66
CA ILE A 244 -10.91 7.61 7.68
C ILE A 244 -10.29 8.86 6.98
N LEU A 245 -10.58 10.06 7.49
CA LEU A 245 -10.10 11.36 7.03
C LEU A 245 -9.35 12.17 8.09
N LEU A 246 -9.14 11.65 9.31
CA LEU A 246 -8.32 12.37 10.29
C LEU A 246 -6.86 11.90 10.21
N PRO A 247 -5.87 12.82 10.24
CA PRO A 247 -4.47 12.43 10.33
C PRO A 247 -4.28 11.73 11.68
N LEU A 248 -3.99 10.43 11.64
CA LEU A 248 -3.59 9.68 12.82
C LEU A 248 -2.19 10.18 13.21
N TYR A 249 -2.14 11.20 14.05
CA TYR A 249 -0.91 11.67 14.66
C TYR A 249 -0.41 10.62 15.66
N GLY A 250 0.54 9.81 15.22
CA GLY A 250 1.33 8.89 16.04
C GLY A 250 2.80 9.02 15.65
N TYR A 251 3.70 8.77 16.61
CA TYR A 251 5.14 8.97 16.48
C TYR A 251 5.70 8.32 15.20
N CYS A 252 6.17 9.18 14.29
CA CYS A 252 6.69 8.77 12.98
C CYS A 252 8.18 8.42 13.12
N THR A 253 8.53 7.15 12.94
CA THR A 253 9.93 6.74 12.73
C THR A 253 10.17 6.36 11.28
N SER A 254 11.34 6.67 10.73
CA SER A 254 11.70 6.23 9.37
C SER A 254 11.69 4.71 9.26
N LEU A 255 11.14 4.20 8.16
CA LEU A 255 11.23 2.79 7.78
C LEU A 255 12.31 2.64 6.71
N LEU A 256 13.24 1.72 6.92
CA LEU A 256 14.18 1.29 5.89
C LEU A 256 13.48 0.29 4.97
N THR A 257 13.36 0.65 3.70
CA THR A 257 12.80 -0.19 2.63
C THR A 257 13.63 -0.03 1.37
N TYR A 258 13.82 -1.10 0.62
CA TYR A 258 14.55 -1.09 -0.65
C TYR A 258 13.60 -1.29 -1.82
N LYS A 259 13.78 -0.51 -2.89
CA LYS A 259 12.99 -0.66 -4.11
C LYS A 259 13.63 -1.73 -5.01
N MET A 260 12.79 -2.59 -5.60
CA MET A 260 13.18 -3.63 -6.56
C MET A 260 13.20 -3.10 -8.00
#